data_AF-A0A953UI84-F1
#
_entry.id   AF-A0A953UI84-F1
#
_cell.length_a   1.000
_cell.length_b   1.000
_cell.length_c   1.000
_cell.angle_alpha   90.00
_cell.angle_beta   90.00
_cell.angle_gamma   90.00
#
_symmetry.space_group_name_H-M   'P 1'
#
loop_
_entity.id
_entity.type
_entity.pdbx_description
1 polymer ?
#
loop_
_entity_poly.entity_id
_entity_poly.type
_entity_poly.pdbx_seq_one_letter_code
_entity_poly.pdbx_strand_id
1 'polypeptide(L)'
;MTYESVTVVESQTAPGVRFSVAKMSFGRRVELTRKVRELARRMEFLEAGPEPGERMDAALLQAEIDRLYLAWGLRAIEGLEVDGVGAIPATLADAGPEELFREALEAVRAETGLNEAERKNS
;
A
#
# COMPACT_ATOMS: atom_id res chain seq x y z
N MET A 1 22.80 -6.81 -19.32
CA MET A 1 21.86 -7.19 -18.24
C MET A 1 20.64 -6.30 -18.35
N THR A 2 19.44 -6.87 -18.49
CA THR A 2 18.18 -6.11 -18.50
C THR A 2 17.57 -6.18 -17.10
N TYR A 3 17.31 -5.04 -16.47
CA TYR A 3 16.68 -4.98 -15.15
C TYR A 3 15.20 -4.64 -15.30
N GLU A 4 14.32 -5.61 -15.03
CA GLU A 4 12.89 -5.37 -14.98
C GLU A 4 12.52 -4.72 -13.65
N SER A 5 12.06 -3.48 -13.71
CA SER A 5 11.73 -2.65 -12.54
C SER A 5 10.36 -2.97 -11.92
N VAL A 6 9.66 -3.99 -12.42
CA VAL A 6 8.34 -4.40 -11.96
C VAL A 6 8.22 -5.92 -11.85
N THR A 7 7.30 -6.36 -10.98
CA THR A 7 6.79 -7.73 -10.85
C THR A 7 5.30 -7.68 -11.17
N VAL A 8 4.81 -8.57 -12.04
CA VAL A 8 3.38 -8.69 -12.35
C VAL A 8 2.77 -9.75 -11.44
N VAL A 9 1.62 -9.45 -10.87
CA VAL A 9 0.86 -10.33 -9.98
C VAL A 9 -0.55 -10.51 -10.55
N GLU A 10 -0.99 -11.76 -10.67
CA GLU A 10 -2.38 -12.07 -10.96
C GLU A 10 -3.19 -12.04 -9.68
N SER A 11 -4.36 -11.39 -9.73
CA SER A 11 -5.24 -11.29 -8.57
C SER A 11 -5.91 -12.64 -8.28
N GLN A 12 -5.90 -13.03 -7.01
CA GLN A 12 -6.64 -14.17 -6.49
C GLN A 12 -8.07 -13.79 -6.10
N THR A 13 -8.28 -12.52 -5.76
CA THR A 13 -9.58 -11.99 -5.30
C THR A 13 -10.46 -11.54 -6.48
N ALA A 14 -9.87 -11.14 -7.60
CA ALA A 14 -10.56 -10.67 -8.79
C ALA A 14 -10.04 -11.38 -10.06
N PRO A 15 -10.68 -12.50 -10.49
CA PRO A 15 -10.25 -13.25 -11.67
C PRO A 15 -10.18 -12.37 -12.93
N GLY A 16 -9.07 -12.49 -13.67
CA GLY A 16 -8.82 -11.68 -14.87
C GLY A 16 -8.18 -10.33 -14.60
N VAL A 17 -8.06 -9.92 -13.33
CA VAL A 17 -7.30 -8.73 -12.93
C VAL A 17 -5.83 -9.10 -12.72
N ARG A 18 -4.94 -8.26 -13.24
CA ARG A 18 -3.50 -8.32 -12.94
C ARG A 18 -2.99 -6.93 -12.59
N PHE A 19 -2.00 -6.88 -11.71
CA PHE A 19 -1.39 -5.62 -11.32
C PHE A 19 0.13 -5.71 -11.31
N SER A 20 0.77 -4.57 -11.61
CA SER A 20 2.23 -4.45 -11.66
C SER A 20 2.73 -3.74 -10.42
N VAL A 21 3.60 -4.40 -9.66
CA VAL A 21 4.25 -3.86 -8.47
C VAL A 21 5.68 -3.47 -8.81
N ALA A 22 6.13 -2.30 -8.36
CA ALA A 22 7.48 -1.83 -8.52
C ALA A 22 8.46 -2.67 -7.68
N LYS A 23 9.50 -3.21 -8.31
CA LYS A 23 10.65 -3.74 -7.58
C LYS A 23 11.37 -2.60 -6.88
N MET A 24 11.64 -2.78 -5.60
CA MET A 24 12.10 -1.66 -4.77
C MET A 24 13.58 -1.36 -5.00
N SER A 25 13.87 -0.25 -5.69
CA SER A 25 15.23 0.29 -5.74
C SER A 25 15.63 0.85 -4.37
N PHE A 26 16.94 0.89 -4.10
CA PHE A 26 17.47 1.40 -2.83
C PHE A 26 16.96 2.81 -2.49
N GLY A 27 17.04 3.74 -3.45
CA GLY A 27 16.59 5.12 -3.25
C GLY A 27 15.10 5.22 -2.91
N ARG A 28 14.26 4.44 -3.61
CA ARG A 28 12.81 4.40 -3.33
C ARG A 28 12.52 3.86 -1.93
N ARG A 29 13.22 2.80 -1.52
CA ARG A 29 13.05 2.22 -0.18
C ARG A 29 13.36 3.22 0.93
N VAL A 30 14.43 4.01 0.77
CA VAL A 30 14.85 5.01 1.76
C VAL A 30 13.80 6.14 1.86
N GLU A 31 13.30 6.64 0.73
CA GLU A 31 12.30 7.71 0.74
C GLU A 31 10.96 7.23 1.34
N LEU A 32 10.49 6.04 0.96
CA LEU A 32 9.27 5.46 1.51
C LEU A 32 9.38 5.25 3.03
N THR A 33 10.48 4.63 3.49
CA THR A 33 10.75 4.43 4.92
C THR A 33 10.70 5.75 5.69
N ARG A 34 11.27 6.84 5.13
CA ARG A 34 11.26 8.16 5.77
C ARG A 34 9.84 8.69 5.97
N LYS A 35 9.00 8.62 4.93
CA LYS A 35 7.62 9.11 4.98
C LYS A 35 6.76 8.27 5.92
N VAL A 36 6.89 6.94 5.86
CA VAL A 36 6.15 6.02 6.74
C VAL A 36 6.54 6.23 8.20
N ARG A 37 7.84 6.38 8.51
CA ARG A 37 8.33 6.63 9.89
C ARG A 37 7.71 7.87 10.53
N GLU A 38 7.49 8.93 9.76
CA GLU A 38 6.89 10.17 10.26
C GLU A 38 5.42 9.95 10.66
N LEU A 39 4.66 9.27 9.80
CA LEU A 39 3.25 8.97 10.04
C LEU A 39 3.08 7.97 11.20
N ALA A 40 3.89 6.91 11.22
CA ALA A 40 3.85 5.88 12.27
C ALA A 40 4.11 6.48 13.66
N ARG A 41 5.08 7.39 13.80
CA ARG A 41 5.36 8.04 15.09
C ARG A 41 4.18 8.89 15.59
N ARG A 42 3.44 9.54 14.69
CA ARG A 42 2.23 10.30 15.05
C ARG A 42 1.11 9.37 15.48
N MET A 43 0.96 8.25 14.78
CA MET A 43 -0.01 7.21 15.09
C MET A 43 0.27 6.59 16.48
N GLU A 44 1.51 6.20 16.77
CA GLU A 44 1.92 5.67 18.09
C GLU A 44 1.55 6.63 19.24
N PHE A 45 1.71 7.94 19.03
CA PHE A 45 1.33 8.94 20.03
C PHE A 45 -0.19 8.97 20.26
N LEU A 46 -0.99 8.93 19.20
CA LEU A 46 -2.45 8.94 19.26
C LEU A 46 -3.02 7.64 19.86
N GLU A 47 -2.42 6.49 19.57
CA GLU A 47 -2.85 5.21 20.14
C GLU A 47 -2.65 5.11 21.66
N ALA A 48 -1.65 5.81 22.19
CA ALA A 48 -1.40 5.90 23.63
C ALA A 48 -2.37 6.84 24.36
N GLY A 49 -3.18 7.59 23.60
CA GLY A 49 -4.14 8.56 24.11
C GLY A 49 -5.38 7.92 24.77
N PRO A 50 -5.96 8.54 25.82
CA PRO A 50 -7.14 8.02 26.49
C PRO A 50 -8.46 8.32 25.75
N GLU A 51 -8.46 9.25 24.79
CA GLU A 51 -9.70 9.70 24.15
C GLU A 51 -10.09 8.80 22.95
N PRO A 52 -11.39 8.47 22.80
CA PRO A 52 -11.86 7.73 21.63
C PRO A 52 -11.52 8.40 20.29
N GLY A 53 -11.47 9.74 20.25
CA GLY A 53 -11.08 10.51 19.06
C GLY A 53 -9.65 10.24 18.62
N GLU A 54 -8.72 10.09 19.57
CA GLU A 54 -7.31 9.81 19.26
C GLU A 54 -7.14 8.44 18.60
N ARG A 55 -7.93 7.43 19.01
CA ARG A 55 -7.93 6.11 18.34
C ARG A 55 -8.47 6.18 16.92
N MET A 56 -9.47 7.03 16.66
CA MET A 56 -9.99 7.25 15.32
C MET A 56 -8.94 7.94 14.44
N ASP A 57 -8.25 8.95 14.97
CA ASP A 57 -7.17 9.64 14.26
C ASP A 57 -5.98 8.71 13.96
N ALA A 58 -5.64 7.80 14.88
CA ALA A 58 -4.65 6.76 14.64
C ALA A 58 -5.05 5.85 13.47
N ALA A 59 -6.32 5.40 13.41
CA ALA A 59 -6.82 4.58 12.31
C ALA A 59 -6.78 5.32 10.96
N LEU A 60 -7.04 6.63 10.95
CA LEU A 60 -6.90 7.46 9.76
C LEU A 60 -5.44 7.55 9.30
N LEU A 61 -4.48 7.68 10.22
CA LEU A 61 -3.06 7.66 9.87
C LEU A 61 -2.62 6.30 9.33
N GLN A 62 -3.15 5.19 9.85
CA GLN A 62 -2.89 3.86 9.30
C GLN A 62 -3.38 3.75 7.84
N ALA A 63 -4.59 4.23 7.56
CA ALA A 63 -5.14 4.26 6.20
C ALA A 63 -4.29 5.15 5.24
N GLU A 64 -3.75 6.26 5.74
CA GLU A 64 -2.85 7.14 4.99
C GLU A 64 -1.52 6.43 4.66
N ILE A 65 -0.96 5.67 5.61
CA ILE A 65 0.23 4.84 5.41
C ILE A 65 -0.04 3.78 4.33
N ASP A 66 -1.17 3.08 4.39
CA ASP A 66 -1.56 2.07 3.41
C ASP A 66 -1.68 2.66 2.00
N ARG A 67 -2.34 3.82 1.88
CA ARG A 67 -2.44 4.57 0.62
C ARG A 67 -1.07 4.99 0.10
N LEU A 68 -0.19 5.46 0.99
CA LEU A 68 1.18 5.84 0.62
C LEU A 68 1.95 4.66 0.03
N TYR A 69 1.86 3.48 0.65
CA TYR A 69 2.46 2.25 0.12
C TYR A 69 1.93 1.94 -1.27
N LEU A 70 0.60 1.89 -1.43
CA LEU A 70 0.00 1.54 -2.71
C LEU A 70 0.39 2.52 -3.81
N ALA A 71 0.31 3.83 -3.56
CA ALA A 71 0.70 4.86 -4.52
C ALA A 71 2.19 4.77 -4.92
N TRP A 72 3.04 4.26 -4.03
CA TRP A 72 4.46 4.08 -4.27
C TRP A 72 4.81 2.80 -5.01
N GLY A 73 4.12 1.71 -4.68
CA GLY A 73 4.44 0.37 -5.17
C GLY A 73 3.64 -0.04 -6.39
N LEU A 74 2.38 0.37 -6.51
CA LEU A 74 1.52 -0.06 -7.60
C LEU A 74 1.73 0.80 -8.85
N ARG A 75 1.98 0.15 -9.99
CA ARG A 75 2.30 0.83 -11.26
C ARG A 75 1.16 0.81 -12.26
N ALA A 76 0.47 -0.31 -12.34
CA ALA A 76 -0.62 -0.50 -13.28
C ALA A 76 -1.57 -1.55 -12.73
N ILE A 77 -2.81 -1.44 -13.16
CA ILE A 77 -3.87 -2.42 -12.95
C ILE A 77 -4.49 -2.65 -14.32
N GLU A 78 -4.74 -3.90 -14.65
CA GLU A 78 -5.37 -4.29 -15.90
C GLU A 78 -6.48 -5.30 -15.59
N GLY A 79 -7.55 -5.27 -16.38
CA GLY A 79 -8.71 -6.14 -16.17
C GLY A 79 -9.71 -5.67 -15.12
N LEU A 80 -9.45 -4.53 -14.47
CA LEU A 80 -10.39 -3.87 -13.57
C LEU A 80 -10.99 -2.64 -14.23
N GLU A 81 -12.32 -2.54 -14.21
CA GLU A 81 -13.05 -1.32 -14.50
C GLU A 81 -13.75 -0.85 -13.23
N VAL A 82 -13.65 0.44 -12.94
CA VAL A 82 -14.41 1.11 -11.88
C VAL A 82 -15.30 2.13 -12.55
N ASP A 83 -16.61 2.01 -12.35
CA ASP A 83 -17.63 2.84 -12.99
C ASP A 83 -17.51 2.90 -14.53
N GLY A 84 -17.13 1.77 -15.15
CA GLY A 84 -16.96 1.64 -16.60
C GLY A 84 -15.68 2.28 -17.16
N VAL A 85 -14.76 2.70 -16.29
CA VAL A 85 -13.46 3.27 -16.66
C VAL A 85 -12.35 2.34 -16.21
N GLY A 86 -11.39 2.07 -17.10
CA GLY A 86 -10.20 1.27 -16.78
C GLY A 86 -9.48 1.82 -15.56
N ALA A 87 -9.27 0.97 -14.55
CA ALA A 87 -8.74 1.41 -13.28
C ALA A 87 -7.25 1.76 -13.36
N ILE A 88 -6.87 2.80 -12.63
CA ILE A 88 -5.46 3.13 -12.33
C ILE A 88 -5.20 2.96 -10.83
N PRO A 89 -3.93 2.93 -10.38
CA PRO A 89 -3.61 2.81 -8.96
C PRO A 89 -4.36 3.77 -8.04
N ALA A 90 -4.54 5.02 -8.46
CA ALA A 90 -5.32 6.01 -7.72
C ALA A 90 -6.79 5.59 -7.58
N THR A 91 -7.41 5.13 -8.66
CA THR A 91 -8.80 4.66 -8.66
C THR A 91 -8.98 3.44 -7.75
N LEU A 92 -8.02 2.50 -7.73
CA LEU A 92 -8.08 1.37 -6.79
C LEU A 92 -8.03 1.82 -5.33
N ALA A 93 -7.23 2.84 -5.02
CA ALA A 93 -7.13 3.40 -3.66
C ALA A 93 -8.40 4.13 -3.21
N ASP A 94 -9.12 4.76 -4.15
CA ASP A 94 -10.25 5.64 -3.86
C ASP A 94 -11.62 4.97 -3.98
N ALA A 95 -11.82 4.16 -5.01
CA ALA A 95 -13.12 3.61 -5.38
C ALA A 95 -13.06 2.13 -5.82
N GLY A 96 -11.91 1.48 -5.66
CA GLY A 96 -11.74 0.09 -6.04
C GLY A 96 -12.29 -0.89 -5.00
N PRO A 97 -12.41 -2.18 -5.38
CA PRO A 97 -12.79 -3.23 -4.44
C PRO A 97 -11.78 -3.34 -3.28
N GLU A 98 -12.28 -3.33 -2.05
CA GLU A 98 -11.44 -3.35 -0.85
C GLU A 98 -10.54 -4.59 -0.75
N GLU A 99 -11.04 -5.75 -1.19
CA GLU A 99 -10.26 -6.99 -1.20
C GLU A 99 -9.05 -6.91 -2.14
N LEU A 100 -9.23 -6.30 -3.32
CA LEU A 100 -8.16 -6.11 -4.29
C LEU A 100 -7.17 -5.04 -3.83
N PHE A 101 -7.64 -3.98 -3.15
CA PHE A 101 -6.77 -2.99 -2.52
C PHE A 101 -5.83 -3.67 -1.51
N ARG A 102 -6.38 -4.49 -0.62
CA ARG A 102 -5.60 -5.21 0.41
C ARG A 102 -4.61 -6.19 -0.22
N GLU A 103 -5.03 -6.94 -1.24
CA GLU A 103 -4.16 -7.86 -1.97
C GLU A 103 -2.98 -7.14 -2.63
N ALA A 104 -3.25 -6.03 -3.33
CA ALA A 104 -2.21 -5.24 -3.97
C ALA A 104 -1.27 -4.59 -2.93
N LEU A 105 -1.81 -4.12 -1.80
CA LEU A 105 -1.02 -3.57 -0.69
C LEU A 105 -0.07 -4.62 -0.12
N GLU A 106 -0.52 -5.85 0.12
CA GLU A 106 0.33 -6.94 0.61
C GLU A 106 1.48 -7.25 -0.37
N ALA A 107 1.18 -7.32 -1.67
CA ALA A 107 2.20 -7.52 -2.69
C ALA A 107 3.24 -6.37 -2.71
N VAL A 108 2.78 -5.13 -2.54
CA VAL A 108 3.67 -3.97 -2.41
C VAL A 108 4.54 -4.08 -1.15
N ARG A 109 3.95 -4.40 0.00
CA ARG A 109 4.67 -4.54 1.28
C ARG A 109 5.74 -5.62 1.20
N ALA A 110 5.46 -6.74 0.52
CA ALA A 110 6.44 -7.80 0.26
C ALA A 110 7.68 -7.28 -0.50
N GLU A 111 7.50 -6.47 -1.54
CA GLU A 111 8.60 -5.87 -2.32
C GLU A 111 9.40 -4.82 -1.51
N THR A 112 8.78 -4.17 -0.52
CA THR A 112 9.45 -3.17 0.32
C THR A 112 10.37 -3.79 1.38
N GLY A 113 10.17 -5.06 1.73
CA GLY A 113 10.87 -5.75 2.82
C GLY A 113 10.49 -5.26 4.23
N LEU A 114 9.44 -4.44 4.37
CA LEU A 114 8.99 -3.89 5.66
C LEU A 114 8.08 -4.85 6.44
N ASN A 115 7.62 -5.92 5.77
CA ASN A 115 6.73 -6.93 6.33
C ASN A 115 7.31 -7.69 7.55
N GLU A 116 8.64 -7.73 7.73
CA GLU A 116 9.26 -8.29 8.96
C GLU A 116 9.48 -7.26 10.08
N ALA A 117 9.63 -5.98 9.73
CA ALA A 117 9.89 -4.91 10.71
C ALA A 117 8.59 -4.45 11.40
N GLU A 118 7.47 -4.40 10.66
CA GLU A 118 6.15 -4.10 11.23
C GLU A 118 5.62 -5.25 12.09
N ARG A 119 5.82 -6.51 11.67
CA ARG A 119 5.33 -7.71 12.38
C ARG A 119 6.02 -7.98 13.74
N LYS A 120 7.18 -7.37 14.01
CA LYS A 120 7.90 -7.51 15.29
C LYS A 120 7.44 -6.51 16.37
N ASN A 121 6.59 -5.55 16.03
CA ASN A 121 6.06 -4.54 16.96
C ASN A 121 4.56 -4.74 17.28
N SER A 122 3.97 -5.87 16.88
CA SER A 122 2.61 -6.28 17.26
C SER A 122 2.64 -7.34 18.35
#